data_AF-A0A6A6Q1B2-F1
#
_entry.id   AF-A0A6A6Q1B2-F1
#
_cell.length_a   1.000
_cell.length_b   1.000
_cell.length_c   1.000
_cell.angle_alpha   90.00
_cell.angle_beta   90.00
_cell.angle_gamma   90.00
#
_symmetry.space_group_name_H-M   'P 1'
#
loop_
_entity.id
_entity.type
_entity.pdbx_description
1 polymer ?
#
loop_
_entity_poly.entity_id
_entity_poly.type
_entity_poly.pdbx_seq_one_letter_code
_entity_poly.pdbx_strand_id
1 'polypeptide(L)' 'MSLWQSYRNLSPRTRLMLGGGVMAYAVFGLFISDKAEEAFGLTPTEEDKKRLREAVPKIHIIEKESK' A
#
# COMPACT_ATOMS: atom_id res chain seq x y z
N MET A 1 17.30 -26.74 7.74
CA MET A 1 17.82 -25.38 7.94
C MET A 1 16.66 -24.41 7.97
N SER A 2 16.66 -23.40 8.85
CA SER A 2 15.60 -22.38 8.80
C SER A 2 15.87 -21.38 7.68
N LEU A 3 14.81 -20.77 7.13
CA LEU A 3 14.93 -19.73 6.09
C LEU A 3 15.84 -18.58 6.54
N TRP A 4 15.84 -18.27 7.84
CA TRP A 4 16.72 -17.27 8.44
C TRP A 4 18.20 -17.64 8.36
N GLN A 5 18.55 -18.91 8.64
CA GLN A 5 19.93 -19.38 8.48
C GLN A 5 20.37 -19.36 7.01
N SER A 6 19.49 -19.76 6.08
CA SER A 6 19.79 -19.71 4.65
C SER A 6 20.07 -18.28 4.18
N TYR A 7 19.28 -17.29 4.61
CA TYR A 7 19.51 -15.88 4.29
C TYR A 7 20.84 -15.37 4.87
N ARG A 8 21.16 -15.73 6.12
CA ARG A 8 22.44 -15.36 6.77
C ARG A 8 23.65 -16.07 6.19
N ASN A 9 23.48 -17.14 5.41
CA ASN A 9 24.59 -17.81 4.73
C ASN A 9 24.89 -17.22 3.34
N LEU A 10 24.03 -16.36 2.80
CA LEU A 10 24.28 -15.69 1.51
C LEU A 10 25.42 -14.67 1.63
N SER A 11 26.13 -14.42 0.53
CA SER A 11 27.14 -13.35 0.49
C SER A 11 26.49 -11.97 0.71
N PRO A 12 27.20 -10.98 1.30
CA PRO A 12 26.65 -9.63 1.51
C PRO A 12 26.12 -8.99 0.23
N ARG A 13 26.81 -9.18 -0.90
CA ARG A 13 26.39 -8.68 -2.22
C ARG A 13 25.07 -9.30 -2.67
N THR A 14 24.90 -10.61 -2.48
CA THR A 14 23.67 -11.31 -2.82
C THR A 14 22.49 -10.84 -1.96
N ARG A 15 22.71 -10.56 -0.67
CA ARG A 15 21.67 -10.00 0.21
C ARG A 15 21.23 -8.62 -0.23
N LEU A 16 22.18 -7.76 -0.64
CA LEU A 16 21.86 -6.44 -1.19
C LEU A 16 21.06 -6.54 -2.48
N MET A 17 21.43 -7.44 -3.39
CA MET A 17 20.66 -7.68 -4.61
C MET A 17 19.25 -8.21 -4.32
N LEU A 18 19.12 -9.14 -3.37
CA LEU A 18 17.82 -9.69 -2.97
C LEU A 18 16.92 -8.59 -2.38
N GLY A 19 17.44 -7.83 -1.39
CA GLY A 19 16.72 -6.73 -0.79
C GLY A 19 16.38 -5.63 -1.80
N GLY A 20 17.32 -5.27 -2.66
CA GLY A 20 17.12 -4.33 -3.76
C GLY A 20 16.05 -4.79 -4.74
N GLY A 21 16.05 -6.08 -5.10
CA GLY A 21 15.03 -6.66 -5.98
C GLY A 21 13.64 -6.63 -5.37
N VAL A 22 13.50 -6.96 -4.08
CA VAL A 22 12.21 -6.86 -3.36
C VAL A 22 11.72 -5.42 -3.30
N MET A 23 12.60 -4.47 -2.97
CA MET A 23 12.25 -3.05 -2.96
C MET A 23 11.85 -2.54 -4.36
N ALA A 24 12.61 -2.90 -5.39
CA ALA A 24 12.30 -2.51 -6.77
C ALA A 24 10.95 -3.10 -7.24
N TYR A 25 10.66 -4.35 -6.90
CA TYR A 25 9.37 -4.98 -7.19
C TYR A 25 8.22 -4.27 -6.46
N ALA A 26 8.40 -3.91 -5.18
CA ALA A 26 7.39 -3.16 -4.43
C ALA A 26 7.12 -1.79 -5.05
N VAL A 27 8.18 -1.05 -5.41
CA VAL A 27 8.04 0.25 -6.10
C VAL A 27 7.32 0.07 -7.43
N PHE A 28 7.70 -0.93 -8.22
CA PHE A 28 7.03 -1.25 -9.49
C PHE A 28 5.53 -1.52 -9.30
N GLY A 29 5.16 -2.31 -8.28
CA GLY A 29 3.77 -2.57 -7.93
C GLY A 29 3.00 -1.31 -7.58
N LEU A 30 3.59 -0.39 -6.80
CA LEU A 30 2.95 0.88 -6.45
C LEU A 30 2.70 1.77 -7.67
N PHE A 31 3.64 1.82 -8.62
CA PHE A 31 3.48 2.64 -9.82
C PHE A 31 2.51 2.06 -10.85
N ILE A 32 2.29 0.75 -10.83
CA ILE A 32 1.46 0.06 -11.82
C ILE A 32 0.08 -0.29 -11.28
N SER A 33 -0.14 -0.19 -9.96
CA SER A 33 -1.43 -0.50 -9.32
C SER A 33 -2.59 0.19 -10.03
N ASP A 34 -2.52 1.51 -10.26
CA ASP A 34 -3.62 2.26 -10.89
C ASP A 34 -3.95 1.75 -12.29
N LYS A 35 -2.92 1.44 -13.11
CA LYS A 35 -3.11 0.89 -14.46
C LYS A 35 -3.62 -0.54 -14.44
N ALA A 36 -3.19 -1.33 -13.46
CA ALA A 36 -3.70 -2.67 -13.26
C ALA A 36 -5.17 -2.61 -12.84
N GLU A 37 -5.53 -1.74 -11.90
CA GLU A 37 -6.93 -1.53 -11.47
C GLU A 37 -7.83 -1.14 -12.65
N GLU A 38 -7.36 -0.28 -13.55
CA GLU A 38 -8.07 0.05 -14.80
C GLU A 38 -8.22 -1.15 -15.73
N ALA A 39 -7.15 -1.90 -15.97
CA ALA A 39 -7.18 -3.07 -16.84
C ALA A 39 -8.04 -4.23 -16.29
N PHE A 40 -8.07 -4.39 -14.95
CA PHE A 40 -8.88 -5.39 -14.26
C PHE A 40 -10.31 -4.93 -13.99
N GLY A 41 -10.68 -3.70 -14.38
CA GLY A 41 -12.03 -3.16 -14.17
C GLY A 41 -12.38 -2.93 -12.71
N LEU A 42 -11.38 -2.74 -11.84
CA LEU A 42 -11.53 -2.45 -10.42
C LEU A 42 -11.66 -0.95 -10.15
N THR A 43 -11.89 -0.15 -11.21
CA THR A 43 -12.14 1.28 -11.09
C THR A 43 -13.48 1.54 -10.37
N PRO A 44 -13.53 2.39 -9.34
CA PRO A 44 -14.75 2.65 -8.59
C PRO A 44 -15.84 3.23 -9.48
N THR A 45 -17.05 2.66 -9.42
CA THR A 45 -18.21 3.20 -10.14
C THR A 45 -18.70 4.50 -9.49
N GLU A 46 -19.53 5.27 -10.20
CA GLU A 46 -20.13 6.48 -9.64
C GLU A 46 -21.02 6.19 -8.42
N GLU A 47 -21.62 4.99 -8.35
CA GLU A 47 -22.40 4.55 -7.20
C GLU A 47 -21.51 4.28 -5.96
N ASP A 48 -20.33 3.67 -6.16
CA ASP A 48 -19.37 3.42 -5.09
C ASP A 48 -18.83 4.72 -4.49
N LYS A 49 -18.55 5.72 -5.35
CA LYS A 49 -18.15 7.06 -4.91
C LYS A 49 -19.24 7.73 -4.07
N LYS A 50 -20.52 7.53 -4.43
CA LYS A 50 -21.65 8.09 -3.69
C LYS A 50 -21.80 7.43 -2.32
N ARG A 51 -21.76 6.09 -2.25
CA ARG A 51 -21.79 5.34 -0.98
C ARG A 51 -20.64 5.72 -0.06
N LEU A 52 -19.44 5.90 -0.61
CA LEU A 52 -18.28 6.34 0.16
C LEU A 52 -18.52 7.71 0.80
N ARG A 53 -19.02 8.69 0.03
CA ARG A 53 -19.33 10.04 0.55
C ARG A 53 -20.38 10.02 1.65
N GLU A 54 -21.39 9.17 1.52
CA GLU A 54 -22.44 8.99 2.53
C GLU A 54 -21.90 8.30 3.80
N ALA A 55 -20.90 7.43 3.66
CA ALA A 55 -20.27 6.73 4.77
C ALA A 55 -19.23 7.58 5.53
N VAL A 56 -18.74 8.69 4.98
CA VAL A 56 -17.78 9.56 5.67
C VAL A 56 -18.48 10.28 6.84
N PRO A 57 -18.03 10.10 8.10
CA PRO A 57 -18.61 10.78 9.24
C PRO A 57 -18.33 12.29 9.18
N LYS A 58 -19.36 13.10 9.43
CA LYS A 58 -19.20 14.56 9.56
C LYS A 58 -18.62 14.91 10.92
N ILE A 59 -17.40 15.44 10.94
CA ILE A 59 -16.75 15.90 12.16
C ILE A 59 -17.24 17.32 12.46
N HIS A 60 -17.91 17.48 13.59
CA HIS A 60 -18.25 18.80 14.13
C HIS A 60 -17.29 19.14 15.27
N ILE A 61 -16.50 20.20 15.09
CA ILE A 61 -15.60 20.71 16.12
C ILE A 61 -16.44 21.57 17.07
N ILE A 62 -16.50 21.20 18.35
CA ILE A 62 -17.13 21.99 19.39
C ILE A 62 -16.02 22.69 20.18
N GLU A 63 -16.00 24.01 20.15
CA GLU A 63 -15.08 24.80 20.97
C GLU A 63 -15.49 24.67 22.44
N LYS A 64 -14.53 24.31 23.28
CA LYS A 64 -14.76 24.17 24.72
C LYS A 64 -14.71 25.57 25.33
N GLU A 65 -15.80 26.02 25.97
CA GLU A 65 -15.78 27.25 26.76
C GLU A 65 -14.68 27.15 27.83
N SER A 66 -13.73 28.09 27.75
CA SER A 66 -12.68 28.26 28.75
C SER A 66 -13.31 28.72 30.05
N LYS A 67 -13.19 27.89 31.09
CA LYS A 67 -13.58 28.24 32.46
C LYS A 67 -12.42 28.84 33.22
#